data_AF-E5Y2H7-F1
#
_entry.id   AF-E5Y2H7-F1
#
_cell.length_a   1.000
_cell.length_b   1.000
_cell.length_c   1.000
_cell.angle_alpha   90.00
_cell.angle_beta   90.00
_cell.angle_gamma   90.00
#
_symmetry.space_group_name_H-M   'P 1'
#
loop_
_entity.id
_entity.type
_entity.pdbx_description
1 polymer ?
#
loop_
_entity_poly.entity_id
_entity_poly.type
_entity_poly.pdbx_seq_one_letter_code
_entity_poly.pdbx_strand_id
1 'polypeptide(L)'
;MGREYPTDTLWRAQELYCVDRLSYAAVAEATGVSATTLKAWGQKYGWARRREEIARAESEIRVNIIKGRQKALEQLLAAEDAKEAAPMAFAVSSLESLALKRQELAASGKIPDASAPARRKIATRADAVAALREAVERKLGLALADPDKISTATVQDVKRCLDLVAELEAGLPKETEAEDARKRGMSGELAQNIYRALGITEDAE
;
A
#
# COMPACT_ATOMS: atom_id res chain seq x y z
N MET A 1 -23.42 -16.20 18.06
CA MET A 1 -22.62 -16.14 19.31
C MET A 1 -21.47 -15.16 19.10
N GLY A 2 -21.24 -14.24 20.04
CA GLY A 2 -20.13 -13.29 19.97
C GLY A 2 -18.83 -13.95 20.41
N ARG A 3 -17.81 -13.95 19.54
CA ARG A 3 -16.45 -14.36 19.92
C ARG A 3 -15.89 -13.27 20.84
N GLU A 4 -15.60 -13.59 22.10
CA GLU A 4 -14.85 -12.68 22.96
C GLU A 4 -13.40 -12.63 22.49
N TYR A 5 -12.90 -11.42 22.27
CA TYR A 5 -11.52 -11.19 21.87
C TYR A 5 -10.73 -10.68 23.09
N PRO A 6 -9.46 -11.11 23.26
CA PRO A 6 -8.58 -10.54 24.26
C PRO A 6 -8.42 -9.03 24.10
N THR A 7 -8.23 -8.30 25.21
CA THR A 7 -7.98 -6.85 25.18
C THR A 7 -6.76 -6.48 24.35
N ASP A 8 -5.72 -7.32 24.36
CA ASP A 8 -4.51 -7.10 23.54
C ASP A 8 -4.82 -7.10 22.04
N THR A 9 -5.77 -7.93 21.59
CA THR A 9 -6.22 -7.93 20.19
C THR A 9 -6.89 -6.62 19.82
N LEU A 10 -7.64 -6.02 20.75
CA LEU A 10 -8.27 -4.73 20.55
C LEU A 10 -7.24 -3.60 20.45
N TRP A 11 -6.24 -3.57 21.35
CA TRP A 11 -5.18 -2.57 21.30
C TRP A 11 -4.33 -2.71 20.04
N ARG A 12 -3.97 -3.95 19.68
CA ARG A 12 -3.23 -4.22 18.44
C ARG A 12 -4.01 -3.75 17.21
N ALA A 13 -5.31 -4.04 17.15
CA ALA A 13 -6.17 -3.57 16.06
C ALA A 13 -6.28 -2.03 16.02
N GLN A 14 -6.31 -1.40 17.19
CA GLN A 14 -6.32 0.06 17.30
C GLN A 14 -5.02 0.68 16.77
N GLU A 15 -3.86 0.13 17.13
CA GLU A 15 -2.54 0.57 16.62
C GLU A 15 -2.48 0.48 15.11
N LEU A 16 -2.83 -0.70 14.56
CA LEU A 16 -2.82 -0.94 13.11
C LEU A 16 -3.73 0.04 12.36
N TYR A 17 -4.89 0.38 12.93
CA TYR A 17 -5.81 1.34 12.32
C TYR A 17 -5.37 2.80 12.48
N CYS A 18 -5.03 3.21 13.71
CA CYS A 18 -4.80 4.60 14.06
C CYS A 18 -3.38 5.07 13.69
N VAL A 19 -2.37 4.26 14.00
CA VAL A 19 -0.95 4.58 13.81
C VAL A 19 -0.50 4.14 12.42
N ASP A 20 -0.68 2.86 12.08
CA ASP A 20 -0.24 2.32 10.79
C ASP A 20 -1.20 2.67 9.63
N ARG A 21 -2.29 3.38 9.94
CA ARG A 21 -3.27 3.93 8.98
C ARG A 21 -3.88 2.86 8.07
N LEU A 22 -3.96 1.60 8.52
CA LEU A 22 -4.57 0.52 7.76
C LEU A 22 -6.09 0.69 7.67
N SER A 23 -6.67 0.16 6.59
CA SER A 23 -8.13 0.04 6.47
C SER A 23 -8.65 -1.04 7.40
N TYR A 24 -9.93 -0.99 7.78
CA TYR A 24 -10.56 -2.07 8.55
C TYR A 24 -10.42 -3.45 7.88
N ALA A 25 -10.35 -3.52 6.55
CA ALA A 25 -10.12 -4.78 5.83
C ALA A 25 -8.70 -5.31 6.07
N ALA A 26 -7.68 -4.45 5.96
CA ALA A 26 -6.29 -4.84 6.21
C ALA A 26 -6.04 -5.17 7.69
N VAL A 27 -6.71 -4.47 8.63
CA VAL A 27 -6.66 -4.82 10.05
C VAL A 27 -7.34 -6.16 10.32
N ALA A 28 -8.45 -6.45 9.63
CA ALA A 28 -9.12 -7.75 9.73
C ALA A 28 -8.23 -8.90 9.25
N GLU A 29 -7.56 -8.73 8.12
CA GLU A 29 -6.57 -9.69 7.62
C GLU A 29 -5.42 -9.90 8.60
N ALA A 30 -4.89 -8.82 9.20
CA ALA A 30 -3.77 -8.89 10.12
C ALA A 30 -4.09 -9.48 11.51
N THR A 31 -5.34 -9.33 11.97
CA THR A 31 -5.74 -9.71 13.34
C THR A 31 -6.69 -10.90 13.40
N GLY A 32 -7.27 -11.33 12.26
CA GLY A 32 -8.31 -12.34 12.19
C GLY A 32 -9.68 -11.89 12.75
N VAL A 33 -9.81 -10.62 13.16
CA VAL A 33 -11.05 -10.03 13.66
C VAL A 33 -11.92 -9.58 12.48
N SER A 34 -13.22 -9.85 12.52
CA SER A 34 -14.11 -9.40 11.44
C SER A 34 -14.13 -7.88 11.29
N ALA A 35 -14.21 -7.38 10.06
CA ALA A 35 -14.29 -5.93 9.79
C ALA A 35 -15.51 -5.27 10.48
N THR A 36 -16.61 -5.99 10.66
CA THR A 36 -17.80 -5.51 11.38
C THR A 36 -17.52 -5.30 12.87
N THR A 37 -16.81 -6.25 13.51
CA THR A 37 -16.37 -6.10 14.91
C THR A 37 -15.40 -4.93 15.06
N LEU A 38 -14.44 -4.79 14.14
CA LEU A 38 -13.48 -3.68 14.16
C LEU A 38 -14.16 -2.32 14.00
N LYS A 39 -15.18 -2.21 13.13
CA LYS A 39 -16.00 -1.00 13.02
C LYS A 39 -16.73 -0.69 14.33
N ALA A 40 -17.30 -1.70 14.99
CA ALA A 40 -17.99 -1.52 16.28
C ALA A 40 -17.02 -1.02 17.37
N TRP A 41 -15.81 -1.56 17.44
CA TRP A 41 -14.76 -1.05 18.33
C TRP A 41 -14.33 0.36 17.95
N GLY A 42 -14.13 0.63 16.67
CA GLY A 42 -13.76 1.95 16.17
C GLY A 42 -14.75 3.04 16.56
N GLN A 43 -16.05 2.74 16.53
CA GLN A 43 -17.10 3.63 17.02
C GLN A 43 -17.07 3.75 18.55
N LYS A 44 -17.04 2.62 19.27
CA LYS A 44 -17.06 2.60 20.75
C LYS A 44 -15.89 3.35 21.38
N TYR A 45 -14.69 3.24 20.79
CA TYR A 45 -13.44 3.80 21.34
C TYR A 45 -12.92 5.01 20.54
N GLY A 46 -13.72 5.56 19.61
CA GLY A 46 -13.39 6.80 18.90
C GLY A 46 -12.12 6.74 18.04
N TRP A 47 -11.86 5.60 17.39
CA TRP A 47 -10.61 5.39 16.63
C TRP A 47 -10.41 6.39 15.49
N ALA A 48 -11.48 6.82 14.82
CA ALA A 48 -11.39 7.81 13.74
C ALA A 48 -10.83 9.15 14.25
N ARG A 49 -11.33 9.64 15.38
CA ARG A 49 -10.82 10.85 16.03
C ARG A 49 -9.37 10.68 16.47
N ARG A 50 -9.03 9.55 17.10
CA ARG A 50 -7.65 9.27 17.53
C ARG A 50 -6.67 9.24 16.34
N ARG A 51 -7.09 8.65 15.21
CA ARG A 51 -6.30 8.64 13.97
C ARG A 51 -6.06 10.05 13.43
N GLU A 52 -7.06 10.93 13.51
CA GLU A 52 -6.90 12.34 13.13
C GLU A 52 -5.96 13.09 14.08
N GLU A 53 -6.10 12.90 15.40
CA GLU A 53 -5.22 13.50 16.41
C GLU A 53 -3.76 13.10 16.20
N ILE A 54 -3.50 11.82 15.94
CA ILE A 54 -2.16 11.32 15.58
C ILE A 54 -1.67 11.97 14.29
N ALA A 55 -2.50 12.01 13.25
CA ALA A 55 -2.11 12.61 11.97
C ALA A 55 -1.75 14.09 12.09
N ARG A 56 -2.48 14.82 12.94
CA ARG A 56 -2.20 16.23 13.25
C ARG A 56 -0.88 16.38 14.00
N ALA A 57 -0.68 15.60 15.07
CA ALA A 57 0.56 15.62 15.85
C ALA A 57 1.78 15.27 14.98
N GLU A 58 1.69 14.25 14.13
CA GLU A 58 2.75 13.91 13.18
C GLU A 58 3.06 15.06 12.22
N SER A 59 2.03 15.78 11.75
CA SER A 59 2.21 16.95 10.88
C SER A 59 2.88 18.11 11.60
N GLU A 60 2.45 18.39 12.83
CA GLU A 60 3.06 19.43 13.67
C GLU A 60 4.52 19.08 13.98
N ILE A 61 4.85 17.83 14.28
CA ILE A 61 6.22 17.36 14.48
C ILE A 61 7.07 17.63 13.22
N ARG A 62 6.56 17.31 12.02
CA ARG A 62 7.29 17.58 10.77
C ARG A 62 7.58 19.07 10.60
N VAL A 63 6.60 19.94 10.84
CA VAL A 63 6.78 21.40 10.76
C VAL A 63 7.78 21.88 11.82
N ASN A 64 7.66 21.39 13.05
CA ASN A 64 8.53 21.79 14.15
C ASN A 64 9.98 21.35 13.95
N ILE A 65 10.24 20.22 13.28
CA ILE A 65 11.58 19.81 12.89
C ILE A 65 12.20 20.82 11.92
N ILE A 66 11.45 21.29 10.92
CA ILE A 66 11.94 22.29 9.96
C ILE A 66 12.23 23.61 10.68
N LYS A 67 11.28 24.09 11.49
CA LYS A 67 11.46 25.32 12.28
C LYS A 67 12.62 25.21 13.27
N GLY A 68 12.79 24.05 13.92
CA GLY A 68 13.89 23.78 14.82
C GLY A 68 15.24 23.83 14.11
N ARG A 69 15.35 23.23 12.92
CA ARG A 69 16.54 23.33 12.07
C ARG A 69 16.86 24.76 11.68
N GLN A 70 15.86 25.51 11.21
CA GLN A 70 16.01 26.93 10.88
C GLN A 70 16.55 27.72 12.08
N LYS A 71 15.92 27.58 13.25
CA LYS A 71 16.33 28.29 14.46
C LYS A 71 17.75 27.92 14.90
N ALA A 72 18.13 26.65 14.80
CA ALA A 72 19.48 26.20 15.13
C ALA A 72 20.53 26.83 14.18
N LEU A 73 20.22 26.93 12.88
CA LEU A 73 21.08 27.61 11.91
C LEU A 73 21.20 29.11 12.19
N GLU A 74 20.09 29.78 12.49
CA GLU A 74 20.09 31.21 12.85
C GLU A 74 20.96 31.46 14.10
N GLN A 75 20.83 30.61 15.13
CA GLN A 75 21.65 30.71 16.34
C GLN A 75 23.13 30.42 16.08
N LEU A 76 23.44 29.48 15.18
CA LEU A 76 24.83 29.20 14.78
C LEU A 76 25.45 30.38 14.03
N LEU A 77 24.69 31.02 13.13
CA LEU A 77 25.14 32.18 12.36
C LEU A 77 25.31 33.44 13.23
N ALA A 78 24.54 33.54 14.32
CA ALA A 78 24.60 34.66 15.26
C ALA A 78 25.66 34.47 16.36
N ALA A 79 26.26 33.29 16.51
CA ALA A 79 27.26 33.04 17.54
C ALA A 79 28.52 33.89 17.32
N GLU A 80 28.92 34.64 18.34
CA GLU A 80 30.06 35.56 18.26
C GLU A 80 31.40 34.87 18.49
N ASP A 81 31.38 33.71 19.18
CA ASP A 81 32.59 32.94 19.48
C ASP A 81 32.42 31.43 19.25
N ALA A 82 33.56 30.73 19.21
CA ALA A 82 33.62 29.30 18.95
C ALA A 82 32.99 28.44 20.06
N LYS A 83 32.91 28.95 21.30
CA LYS A 83 32.36 28.21 22.44
C LYS A 83 30.84 28.19 22.38
N GLU A 84 30.22 29.27 21.91
CA GLU A 84 28.78 29.36 21.65
C GLU A 84 28.38 28.62 20.37
N ALA A 85 29.22 28.69 19.32
CA ALA A 85 28.96 28.04 18.04
C ALA A 85 29.03 26.50 18.11
N ALA A 86 29.96 25.93 18.88
CA ALA A 86 30.22 24.49 18.91
C ALA A 86 28.99 23.60 19.22
N PRO A 87 28.22 23.81 20.31
CA PRO A 87 27.04 22.99 20.58
C PRO A 87 25.96 23.15 19.51
N MET A 88 25.81 24.33 18.93
CA MET A 88 24.82 24.58 17.88
C MET A 88 25.23 23.91 16.56
N ALA A 89 26.50 23.95 16.20
CA ALA A 89 27.06 23.25 15.04
C ALA A 89 26.85 21.73 15.15
N PHE A 90 27.05 21.16 16.35
CA PHE A 90 26.78 19.75 16.59
C PHE A 90 25.29 19.41 16.46
N ALA A 91 24.41 20.24 17.01
CA ALA A 91 22.95 20.05 16.90
C ALA A 91 22.48 20.12 15.44
N VAL A 92 22.97 21.10 14.67
CA VAL A 92 22.71 21.22 13.23
C VAL A 92 23.21 19.98 12.50
N SER A 93 24.48 19.58 12.69
CA SER A 93 25.06 18.40 12.04
C SER A 93 24.25 17.13 12.33
N SER A 94 23.76 16.96 13.56
CA SER A 94 22.93 15.81 13.95
C SER A 94 21.57 15.81 13.25
N LEU A 95 20.92 16.97 13.16
CA LEU A 95 19.63 17.12 12.47
C LEU A 95 19.76 16.91 10.95
N GLU A 96 20.84 17.41 10.34
CA GLU A 96 21.14 17.20 8.92
C GLU A 96 21.46 15.74 8.61
N SER A 97 22.26 15.08 9.44
CA SER A 97 22.55 13.65 9.30
C SER A 97 21.29 12.78 9.42
N LEU A 98 20.39 13.13 10.35
CA LEU A 98 19.10 12.44 10.49
C LEU A 98 18.21 12.68 9.26
N ALA A 99 18.19 13.90 8.71
CA ALA A 99 17.43 14.22 7.51
C ALA A 99 17.95 13.43 6.29
N LEU A 100 19.26 13.37 6.10
CA LEU A 100 19.91 12.57 5.06
C LEU A 100 19.52 11.09 5.18
N LYS A 101 19.66 10.51 6.38
CA LYS A 101 19.32 9.10 6.63
C LYS A 101 17.85 8.81 6.36
N ARG A 102 16.94 9.74 6.67
CA ARG A 102 15.51 9.61 6.34
C ARG A 102 15.29 9.61 4.83
N GLN A 103 15.98 10.49 4.09
CA GLN A 103 15.89 10.54 2.64
C GLN A 103 16.42 9.25 2.00
N GLU A 104 17.54 8.71 2.49
CA GLU A 104 18.08 7.42 2.05
C GLU A 104 17.10 6.27 2.30
N LEU A 105 16.52 6.21 3.51
CA LEU A 105 15.55 5.16 3.85
C LEU A 105 14.27 5.28 3.02
N ALA A 106 13.80 6.49 2.75
CA ALA A 106 12.66 6.73 1.85
C ALA A 106 12.99 6.30 0.40
N ALA A 107 14.16 6.68 -0.12
CA ALA A 107 14.62 6.26 -1.45
C ALA A 107 14.78 4.74 -1.57
N SER A 108 15.19 4.07 -0.48
CA SER A 108 15.28 2.60 -0.41
C SER A 108 13.94 1.90 -0.20
N GLY A 109 12.83 2.64 -0.08
CA GLY A 109 11.49 2.07 0.15
C GLY A 109 11.26 1.49 1.55
N LYS A 110 12.16 1.76 2.51
CA LYS A 110 12.07 1.26 3.90
C LYS A 110 11.20 2.12 4.81
N ILE A 111 10.84 3.32 4.36
CA ILE A 111 9.83 4.17 5.02
C ILE A 111 8.53 4.04 4.22
N PRO A 112 7.41 3.61 4.84
CA PRO A 112 6.10 3.64 4.19
C PRO A 112 5.77 5.06 3.78
N ASP A 113 5.65 5.31 2.48
CA ASP A 113 5.17 6.58 1.96
C ASP A 113 3.66 6.68 2.23
N ALA A 114 3.22 7.73 2.92
CA ALA A 114 1.80 8.00 3.14
C ALA A 114 1.04 8.29 1.83
N SER A 115 1.77 8.64 0.76
CA SER A 115 1.28 8.80 -0.61
C SER A 115 1.41 7.52 -1.45
N ALA A 116 1.82 6.38 -0.85
CA ALA A 116 1.93 5.14 -1.59
C ALA A 116 0.57 4.81 -2.25
N PRO A 117 0.53 4.62 -3.58
CA PRO A 117 -0.72 4.30 -4.25
C PRO A 117 -1.33 3.05 -3.62
N ALA A 118 -2.65 3.06 -3.44
CA ALA A 118 -3.38 1.98 -2.81
C ALA A 118 -2.98 0.64 -3.45
N ARG A 119 -2.60 -0.35 -2.63
CA ARG A 119 -2.22 -1.68 -3.10
C ARG A 119 -3.35 -2.22 -3.98
N ARG A 120 -3.06 -2.44 -5.27
CA ARG A 120 -4.02 -2.95 -6.25
C ARG A 120 -4.49 -4.33 -5.79
N LYS A 121 -5.80 -4.55 -5.71
CA LYS A 121 -6.35 -5.88 -5.44
C LYS A 121 -6.12 -6.76 -6.66
N ILE A 122 -5.38 -7.85 -6.50
CA ILE A 122 -5.15 -8.85 -7.54
C ILE A 122 -6.18 -9.97 -7.32
N ALA A 123 -7.21 -10.03 -8.16
CA ALA A 123 -8.27 -11.02 -8.05
C ALA A 123 -8.08 -12.19 -9.02
N THR A 124 -7.45 -11.93 -10.17
CA THR A 124 -7.24 -12.93 -11.23
C THR A 124 -5.79 -13.01 -11.65
N ARG A 125 -5.44 -14.10 -12.37
CA ARG A 125 -4.12 -14.26 -12.98
C ARG A 125 -3.82 -13.15 -13.99
N ALA A 126 -4.83 -12.69 -14.73
CA ALA A 126 -4.69 -11.56 -15.66
C ALA A 126 -4.37 -10.25 -14.91
N ASP A 127 -5.05 -9.97 -13.79
CA ASP A 127 -4.76 -8.79 -12.96
C ASP A 127 -3.33 -8.82 -12.41
N ALA A 128 -2.84 -10.02 -12.04
CA ALA A 128 -1.49 -10.19 -11.52
C ALA A 128 -0.43 -9.86 -12.57
N VAL A 129 -0.61 -10.35 -13.80
CA VAL A 129 0.29 -10.10 -14.92
C VAL A 129 0.28 -8.62 -15.33
N ALA A 130 -0.90 -8.00 -15.38
CA ALA A 130 -1.03 -6.58 -15.67
C ALA A 130 -0.35 -5.70 -14.60
N ALA A 131 -0.53 -6.03 -13.31
CA ALA A 131 0.12 -5.32 -12.22
C ALA A 131 1.65 -5.50 -12.24
N LEU A 132 2.14 -6.69 -12.60
CA LEU A 132 3.57 -6.97 -12.74
C LEU A 132 4.18 -6.15 -13.89
N ARG A 133 3.50 -6.08 -15.04
CA ARG A 133 3.92 -5.25 -16.18
C ARG A 133 4.05 -3.78 -15.81
N GLU A 134 3.01 -3.22 -15.19
CA GLU A 134 3.00 -1.82 -14.74
C GLU A 134 4.16 -1.54 -13.76
N ALA A 135 4.46 -2.48 -12.86
CA ALA A 135 5.58 -2.35 -11.93
C ALA A 135 6.94 -2.36 -12.64
N VAL A 136 7.13 -3.22 -13.64
CA VAL A 136 8.36 -3.28 -14.46
C VAL A 136 8.53 -1.99 -15.28
N GLU A 137 7.47 -1.51 -15.92
CA GLU A 137 7.46 -0.25 -16.68
C GLU A 137 7.79 0.95 -15.79
N ARG A 138 7.21 1.01 -14.57
CA ARG A 138 7.51 2.07 -13.61
C ARG A 138 8.96 2.04 -13.14
N LYS A 139 9.50 0.84 -12.86
CA LYS A 139 10.92 0.66 -12.49
C LYS A 139 11.85 1.10 -13.62
N LEU A 140 11.51 0.77 -14.86
CA LEU A 140 12.25 1.22 -16.04
C LEU A 140 12.18 2.74 -16.19
N GLY A 141 11.00 3.35 -16.04
CA GLY A 141 10.85 4.82 -16.08
C GLY A 141 11.71 5.55 -15.04
N LEU A 142 11.80 5.01 -13.82
CA LEU A 142 12.68 5.55 -12.78
C LEU A 142 14.17 5.40 -13.12
N ALA A 143 14.57 4.28 -13.72
CA ALA A 143 15.95 4.07 -14.17
C ALA A 143 16.32 4.98 -15.36
N LEU A 144 15.37 5.24 -16.26
CA LEU A 144 15.56 6.13 -17.42
C LEU A 144 15.60 7.61 -17.04
N ALA A 145 14.98 8.00 -15.92
CA ALA A 145 15.00 9.36 -15.40
C ALA A 145 16.38 9.80 -14.86
N ASP A 146 17.30 8.85 -14.64
CA ASP A 146 18.64 9.10 -14.13
C ASP A 146 19.65 8.25 -14.93
N PRO A 147 20.20 8.80 -16.03
CA PRO A 147 21.09 8.07 -16.96
C PRO A 147 22.30 7.43 -16.29
N ASP A 148 22.81 8.01 -15.19
CA ASP A 148 23.97 7.50 -14.45
C ASP A 148 23.67 6.18 -13.71
N LYS A 149 22.39 5.84 -13.55
CA LYS A 149 21.93 4.56 -12.96
C LYS A 149 21.75 3.45 -14.00
N ILE A 150 21.92 3.74 -15.29
CA ILE A 150 21.82 2.74 -16.35
C ILE A 150 23.16 2.01 -16.48
N SER A 151 23.18 0.77 -16.01
CA SER A 151 24.31 -0.13 -16.17
C SER A 151 23.94 -1.34 -17.03
N THR A 152 24.93 -2.08 -17.53
CA THR A 152 24.71 -3.34 -18.26
C THR A 152 23.89 -4.34 -17.42
N ALA A 153 24.10 -4.37 -16.10
CA ALA A 153 23.31 -5.20 -15.19
C ALA A 153 21.85 -4.75 -15.13
N THR A 154 21.59 -3.45 -15.01
CA THR A 154 20.23 -2.88 -15.00
C THR A 154 19.48 -3.22 -16.29
N VAL A 155 20.15 -3.13 -17.45
CA VAL A 155 19.57 -3.44 -18.76
C VAL A 155 19.25 -4.94 -18.89
N GLN A 156 20.16 -5.82 -18.45
CA GLN A 156 19.92 -7.26 -18.46
C GLN A 156 18.77 -7.68 -17.54
N ASP A 157 18.67 -7.09 -16.36
CA ASP A 157 17.59 -7.37 -15.42
C ASP A 157 16.23 -6.89 -15.94
N VAL A 158 16.16 -5.70 -16.54
CA VAL A 158 14.91 -5.21 -17.15
C VAL A 158 14.49 -6.11 -18.32
N LYS A 159 15.44 -6.53 -19.18
CA LYS A 159 15.14 -7.46 -20.27
C LYS A 159 14.51 -8.75 -19.75
N ARG A 160 15.13 -9.37 -18.74
CA ARG A 160 14.59 -10.61 -18.12
C ARG A 160 13.19 -10.39 -17.54
N CYS A 161 12.95 -9.25 -16.89
CA CYS A 161 11.63 -8.93 -16.35
C CYS A 161 10.57 -8.79 -17.46
N LEU A 162 10.91 -8.14 -18.59
CA LEU A 162 10.01 -7.99 -19.72
C LEU A 162 9.72 -9.33 -20.43
N ASP A 163 10.75 -10.16 -20.62
CA ASP A 163 10.63 -11.49 -21.20
C ASP A 163 9.70 -12.38 -20.35
N LEU A 164 9.88 -12.37 -19.03
CA LEU A 164 9.02 -13.11 -18.09
C LEU A 164 7.56 -12.62 -18.11
N VAL A 165 7.34 -11.30 -18.22
CA VAL A 165 5.99 -10.74 -18.34
C VAL A 165 5.34 -11.22 -19.64
N ALA A 166 6.06 -11.20 -20.76
CA ALA A 166 5.56 -11.66 -22.05
C ALA A 166 5.20 -13.17 -22.04
N GLU A 167 6.02 -14.00 -21.40
CA GLU A 167 5.71 -15.43 -21.20
C GLU A 167 4.43 -15.64 -20.38
N LEU A 168 4.26 -14.85 -19.31
CA LEU A 168 3.07 -14.93 -18.46
C LEU A 168 1.81 -14.42 -19.18
N GLU A 169 1.92 -13.37 -20.00
CA GLU A 169 0.84 -12.88 -20.86
C GLU A 169 0.44 -13.94 -21.90
N ALA A 170 1.40 -14.62 -22.53
CA ALA A 170 1.14 -15.68 -23.50
C ALA A 170 0.44 -16.90 -22.89
N GLY A 171 0.61 -17.14 -21.58
CA GLY A 171 -0.04 -18.22 -20.84
C GLY A 171 -1.43 -17.88 -20.29
N LEU A 172 -1.99 -16.71 -20.61
CA LEU A 172 -3.36 -16.35 -20.25
C LEU A 172 -4.37 -17.00 -21.21
N PRO A 173 -5.52 -17.51 -20.72
CA PRO A 173 -6.56 -18.07 -21.57
C PRO A 173 -7.07 -17.00 -22.54
N LYS A 174 -7.19 -17.35 -23.82
CA LYS A 174 -7.77 -16.47 -24.83
C LYS A 174 -9.25 -16.26 -24.51
N GLU A 175 -9.79 -15.05 -24.70
CA GLU A 175 -11.17 -14.69 -24.34
C GLU A 175 -12.22 -15.68 -24.87
N THR A 176 -11.96 -16.32 -26.01
CA THR A 176 -12.79 -17.35 -26.63
C THR A 176 -12.92 -18.64 -25.79
N GLU A 177 -11.87 -19.08 -25.10
CA GLU A 177 -11.90 -20.32 -24.30
C GLU A 177 -12.62 -20.13 -22.95
N ALA A 178 -12.57 -18.90 -22.41
CA ALA A 178 -13.27 -18.54 -21.18
C ALA A 178 -14.80 -18.43 -21.39
N GLU A 179 -15.24 -17.97 -22.57
CA GLU A 179 -16.65 -18.00 -22.96
C GLU A 179 -17.17 -19.42 -23.20
N ASP A 180 -16.37 -20.28 -23.87
CA ASP A 180 -16.75 -21.68 -24.12
C ASP A 180 -16.83 -22.50 -22.83
N ALA A 181 -15.95 -22.25 -21.85
CA ALA A 181 -16.02 -22.86 -20.53
C ALA A 181 -17.26 -22.40 -19.73
N ARG A 182 -17.67 -21.13 -19.87
CA ARG A 182 -18.91 -20.62 -19.25
C ARG A 182 -20.17 -21.21 -19.90
N LYS A 183 -20.19 -21.38 -21.22
CA LYS A 183 -21.32 -22.01 -21.94
C LYS A 183 -21.47 -23.49 -21.58
N ARG A 184 -20.37 -24.19 -21.28
CA ARG A 184 -20.39 -25.61 -20.86
C ARG A 184 -21.05 -25.85 -19.49
N GLY A 185 -21.18 -24.82 -18.66
CA GLY A 185 -21.80 -24.88 -17.33
C GLY A 185 -23.33 -24.82 -17.31
N MET A 186 -23.97 -24.44 -18.42
CA MET A 186 -25.41 -24.59 -18.62
C MET A 186 -25.64 -25.65 -19.69
N SER A 187 -25.60 -26.93 -19.32
CA SER A 187 -26.13 -27.95 -20.24
C SER A 187 -27.60 -27.60 -20.49
N GLY A 188 -28.03 -27.59 -21.75
CA GLY A 188 -29.42 -27.31 -22.11
C GLY A 188 -30.42 -28.21 -21.38
N GLU A 189 -29.96 -29.39 -20.93
CA GLU A 189 -30.67 -30.31 -20.03
C GLU A 189 -30.99 -29.72 -18.65
N LEU A 190 -30.06 -29.01 -18.00
CA LEU A 190 -30.31 -28.41 -16.69
C LEU A 190 -31.30 -27.25 -16.81
N ALA A 191 -31.21 -26.46 -17.88
CA ALA A 191 -32.17 -25.40 -18.17
C ALA A 191 -33.58 -25.99 -18.40
N GLN A 192 -33.71 -27.01 -19.26
CA GLN A 192 -34.99 -27.68 -19.49
C GLN A 192 -35.57 -28.33 -18.24
N ASN A 193 -34.74 -28.94 -17.39
CA ASN A 193 -35.18 -29.51 -16.11
C ASN A 193 -35.65 -28.44 -15.13
N ILE A 194 -35.02 -27.27 -15.11
CA ILE A 194 -35.46 -26.13 -14.29
C ILE A 194 -36.78 -25.56 -14.82
N TYR A 195 -36.94 -25.38 -16.14
CA TYR A 195 -38.21 -24.94 -16.74
C TYR A 195 -39.36 -25.90 -16.43
N ARG A 196 -39.09 -27.22 -16.51
CA ARG A 196 -40.07 -28.27 -16.18
C ARG A 196 -40.42 -28.31 -14.69
N ALA A 197 -39.45 -28.08 -13.81
CA ALA A 197 -39.65 -28.04 -12.35
C ALA A 197 -40.36 -26.76 -11.87
N LEU A 198 -40.22 -25.64 -12.60
CA LEU A 198 -40.89 -24.37 -12.31
C LEU A 198 -42.28 -24.27 -12.94
N GLY A 199 -42.73 -25.28 -13.70
CA GLY A 199 -44.08 -25.33 -14.28
C GLY A 199 -44.33 -24.27 -15.36
N ILE A 200 -43.28 -23.71 -15.94
CA ILE A 200 -43.41 -22.74 -17.03
C ILE A 200 -43.52 -23.55 -18.32
N THR A 201 -44.73 -23.90 -18.70
CA THR A 201 -45.04 -24.26 -20.09
C THR A 201 -45.00 -22.98 -20.91
N GLU A 202 -44.14 -22.94 -21.93
CA GLU A 202 -44.26 -21.94 -23.00
C GLU A 202 -45.62 -22.17 -23.65
N ASP A 203 -46.61 -21.38 -23.24
CA ASP A 203 -47.81 -21.16 -24.04
C ASP A 203 -47.36 -20.38 -25.26
N ALA A 204 -47.17 -21.11 -26.35
CA ALA A 204 -47.04 -20.57 -27.68
C ALA A 204 -48.42 -20.13 -28.18
N GLU A 205 -48.65 -18.82 -28.22
CA GLU A 205 -49.32 -18.10 -29.32
C GLU A 205 -48.55 -16.82 -29.66
#